data_AF-A0A146F7D3-F1
#
_entry.id   AF-A0A146F7D3-F1
#
_cell.length_a   1.000
_cell.length_b   1.000
_cell.length_c   1.000
_cell.angle_alpha   90.00
_cell.angle_beta   90.00
_cell.angle_gamma   90.00
#
_symmetry.space_group_name_H-M   'P 1'
#
loop_
_entity.id
_entity.type
_entity.pdbx_description
1 polymer ?
#
loop_
_entity_poly.entity_id
_entity_poly.type
_entity_poly.pdbx_seq_one_letter_code
_entity_poly.pdbx_strand_id
1 'polypeptide(L)'
;MPHEDGAAYYPLVATVSLGAPIVLDLYEKSEDGDGNGHGRRPVYRILQERRSLLVTTKSIYTDFLHGIAETSRDEGLGAESICNWDLLREPDRYECGCLERETRISLTYRDVLKVASLGNTMRFLGSR
;
A
#
# COMPACT_ATOMS: atom_id res chain seq x y z
N MET A 1 5.22 8.12 2.77
CA MET A 1 3.99 8.81 3.22
C MET A 1 2.82 7.84 3.17
N PRO A 2 2.13 7.57 4.30
CA PRO A 2 0.90 6.77 4.31
C PRO A 2 -0.20 7.41 3.45
N HIS A 3 -0.88 6.63 2.63
CA HIS A 3 -1.96 7.09 1.76
C HIS A 3 -2.94 5.95 1.42
N GLU A 4 -4.02 6.28 0.71
CA GLU A 4 -4.96 5.33 0.13
C GLU A 4 -5.04 5.51 -1.39
N ASP A 5 -5.57 4.50 -2.10
CA ASP A 5 -5.73 4.56 -3.55
C ASP A 5 -6.90 5.45 -3.99
N GLY A 6 -7.88 5.68 -3.11
CA GLY A 6 -9.06 6.53 -3.33
C GLY A 6 -10.29 5.78 -3.87
N ALA A 7 -11.47 6.40 -3.77
CA ALA A 7 -12.75 5.74 -4.08
C ALA A 7 -13.05 5.50 -5.57
N ALA A 8 -12.16 5.90 -6.49
CA ALA A 8 -12.37 5.79 -7.94
C ALA A 8 -12.19 4.36 -8.48
N TYR A 9 -11.55 3.47 -7.72
CA TYR A 9 -11.23 2.11 -8.13
C TYR A 9 -12.14 1.08 -7.46
N TYR A 10 -12.31 -0.06 -8.11
CA TYR A 10 -12.84 -1.26 -7.47
C TYR A 10 -11.92 -1.60 -6.27
N PRO A 11 -12.44 -2.04 -5.10
CA PRO A 11 -11.66 -2.23 -3.87
C PRO A 11 -10.73 -3.46 -3.94
N LEU A 12 -9.79 -3.39 -4.87
CA LEU A 12 -8.78 -4.37 -5.19
C LEU A 12 -7.60 -3.65 -5.88
N VAL A 13 -6.40 -3.83 -5.34
CA VAL A 13 -5.15 -3.42 -6.00
C VAL A 13 -4.19 -4.58 -6.04
N ALA A 14 -3.57 -4.75 -7.20
CA ALA A 14 -2.52 -5.73 -7.43
C ALA A 14 -1.19 -5.02 -7.65
N THR A 15 -0.18 -5.35 -6.84
CA THR A 15 1.15 -4.75 -6.91
C THR A 15 2.18 -5.83 -7.16
N VAL A 16 2.85 -5.77 -8.31
CA VAL A 16 3.99 -6.62 -8.64
C VAL A 16 5.28 -5.93 -8.19
N SER A 17 6.11 -6.62 -7.41
CA SER A 17 7.41 -6.12 -6.94
C SER A 17 8.55 -6.67 -7.79
N LEU A 18 9.45 -5.81 -8.26
CA LEU A 18 10.59 -6.14 -9.13
C LEU A 18 11.89 -5.52 -8.60
N GLY A 19 13.02 -6.15 -8.92
CA GLY A 19 14.36 -5.69 -8.52
C GLY A 19 14.70 -6.11 -7.09
N ALA A 20 14.23 -5.34 -6.11
CA ALA A 20 14.58 -5.47 -4.70
C ALA A 20 13.34 -5.64 -3.79
N PRO A 21 13.50 -6.27 -2.62
CA PRO A 21 12.45 -6.35 -1.60
C PRO A 21 12.15 -4.98 -0.96
N ILE A 22 10.97 -4.84 -0.34
CA ILE A 22 10.59 -3.67 0.45
C ILE A 22 9.61 -4.05 1.56
N VAL A 23 9.57 -3.27 2.62
CA VAL A 23 8.47 -3.32 3.61
C VAL A 23 7.38 -2.32 3.24
N LEU A 24 6.15 -2.82 3.12
CA LEU A 24 4.93 -2.01 3.05
C LEU A 24 4.30 -1.97 4.44
N ASP A 25 4.18 -0.76 4.97
CA ASP A 25 3.56 -0.49 6.26
C ASP A 25 2.07 -0.18 6.08
N LEU A 26 1.22 -0.76 6.95
CA LEU A 26 -0.21 -0.46 7.03
C LEU A 26 -0.52 0.28 8.33
N TYR A 27 -1.39 1.28 8.23
CA TYR A 27 -1.82 2.15 9.32
C TYR A 27 -3.34 2.20 9.34
N GLU A 28 -3.95 2.12 10.52
CA GLU A 28 -5.39 2.34 10.65
C GLU A 28 -5.76 3.78 10.29
N LYS A 29 -6.88 3.96 9.59
CA LYS A 29 -7.47 5.28 9.38
C LYS A 29 -8.02 5.81 10.72
N SER A 30 -7.67 7.05 11.08
CA SER A 30 -8.35 7.75 12.18
C SER A 30 -9.71 8.24 11.70
N GLU A 31 -10.70 8.25 12.61
CA GLU A 31 -12.02 8.86 12.36
C GLU A 31 -11.92 10.38 12.16
N ASP A 32 -10.90 11.03 12.75
CA ASP A 32 -10.74 12.49 12.78
C ASP A 32 -10.18 13.12 11.50
N GLY A 33 -10.04 12.36 10.41
CA GLY A 33 -9.71 12.93 9.08
C GLY A 33 -8.32 13.56 8.93
N ASP A 34 -7.48 13.55 9.98
CA ASP A 34 -6.08 13.97 9.91
C ASP A 34 -5.26 12.85 9.22
N GLY A 35 -5.53 12.69 7.92
CA GLY A 35 -5.15 11.57 7.06
C GLY A 35 -3.66 11.47 6.73
N ASN A 36 -2.81 12.06 7.57
CA ASN A 36 -1.41 12.25 7.26
C ASN A 36 -0.52 11.13 7.81
N GLY A 37 -1.01 10.29 8.73
CA GLY A 37 -0.27 9.14 9.29
C GLY A 37 1.10 9.49 9.90
N HIS A 38 1.44 10.77 9.99
CA HIS A 38 2.72 11.26 10.44
C HIS A 38 2.88 11.01 11.93
N GLY A 39 3.93 10.29 12.31
CA GLY A 39 4.19 9.93 13.70
C GLY A 39 3.39 8.73 14.23
N ARG A 40 2.47 8.15 13.44
CA ARG A 40 1.82 6.89 13.80
C ARG A 40 2.75 5.70 13.52
N ARG A 41 2.72 4.72 14.42
CA ARG A 41 3.37 3.42 14.19
C ARG A 41 2.50 2.57 13.27
N PRO A 42 3.10 1.80 12.34
CA PRO A 42 2.35 0.85 11.55
C PRO A 42 1.77 -0.24 12.46
N VAL A 43 0.55 -0.66 12.15
CA VAL A 43 -0.12 -1.78 12.85
C VAL A 43 0.22 -3.12 12.21
N TYR A 44 0.50 -3.12 10.90
CA TYR A 44 0.96 -4.29 10.17
C TYR A 44 2.12 -3.91 9.26
N ARG A 45 3.02 -4.86 9.04
CA ARG A 45 4.15 -4.72 8.11
C ARG A 45 4.16 -5.94 7.20
N ILE A 46 4.26 -5.69 5.90
CA ILE A 46 4.26 -6.73 4.87
C ILE A 46 5.59 -6.64 4.12
N LEU A 47 6.37 -7.72 4.12
CA LEU A 47 7.61 -7.80 3.37
C LEU A 47 7.30 -8.30 1.95
N GLN A 48 7.52 -7.45 0.95
CA GLN A 48 7.28 -7.77 -0.45
C GLN A 48 8.59 -8.16 -1.13
N GLU A 49 8.83 -9.45 -1.31
CA GLU A 49 10.01 -9.95 -2.01
C GLU A 49 10.01 -9.56 -3.50
N ARG A 50 11.19 -9.51 -4.13
CA ARG A 50 11.26 -9.39 -5.59
C ARG A 50 10.51 -10.57 -6.24
N ARG A 51 9.82 -10.29 -7.35
CA ARG A 51 8.99 -11.27 -8.10
C ARG A 51 7.77 -11.76 -7.30
N SER A 52 7.29 -10.96 -6.36
CA SER A 52 6.03 -11.22 -5.64
C SER A 52 4.86 -10.44 -6.26
N LEU A 53 3.64 -10.96 -6.07
CA LEU A 53 2.39 -10.24 -6.28
C LEU A 53 1.72 -10.04 -4.92
N LEU A 54 1.48 -8.78 -4.53
CA LEU A 54 0.62 -8.45 -3.40
C LEU A 54 -0.74 -8.03 -3.94
N VAL A 55 -1.82 -8.67 -3.45
CA VAL A 55 -3.20 -8.27 -3.73
C VAL A 55 -3.83 -7.74 -2.45
N THR A 56 -4.15 -6.46 -2.41
CA THR A 56 -4.93 -5.85 -1.32
C THR A 56 -6.39 -5.74 -1.76
N THR A 57 -7.32 -6.07 -0.87
CA THR A 57 -8.76 -6.06 -1.17
C THR A 57 -9.58 -5.86 0.10
N LYS A 58 -10.86 -5.54 -0.04
CA LYS A 58 -11.83 -5.40 1.07
C LYS A 58 -11.30 -4.42 2.13
N SER A 59 -11.28 -4.80 3.41
CA SER A 59 -10.89 -3.94 4.53
C SER A 59 -9.47 -3.37 4.40
N ILE A 60 -8.51 -4.14 3.87
CA ILE A 60 -7.15 -3.61 3.65
C ILE A 60 -7.16 -2.43 2.67
N TYR A 61 -8.05 -2.45 1.68
CA TYR A 61 -8.22 -1.36 0.74
C TYR A 61 -8.99 -0.17 1.35
N THR A 62 -10.05 -0.45 2.12
CA THR A 62 -11.00 0.58 2.56
C THR A 62 -10.67 1.20 3.91
N ASP A 63 -9.98 0.48 4.80
CA ASP A 63 -9.90 0.84 6.22
C ASP A 63 -8.47 1.19 6.66
N PHE A 64 -7.47 0.93 5.81
CA PHE A 64 -6.07 1.18 6.08
C PHE A 64 -5.46 2.20 5.12
N LEU A 65 -4.50 2.96 5.62
CA LEU A 65 -3.51 3.66 4.82
C LEU A 65 -2.31 2.74 4.62
N HIS A 66 -1.67 2.79 3.46
CA HIS A 66 -0.44 2.08 3.18
C HIS A 66 0.69 3.04 2.84
N GLY A 67 1.92 2.67 3.19
CA GLY A 67 3.08 3.51 2.94
C GLY A 67 4.37 2.73 2.91
N ILE A 68 5.36 3.29 2.22
CA ILE A 68 6.75 2.89 2.33
C ILE A 68 7.44 3.99 3.14
N ALA A 69 8.06 3.63 4.26
CA ALA A 69 8.81 4.56 5.09
C ALA A 69 9.99 5.17 4.30
N GLU A 70 10.31 6.44 4.52
CA GLU A 70 11.46 7.09 3.90
C GLU A 70 12.75 6.75 4.68
N THR A 71 13.36 5.62 4.35
CA THR A 71 14.57 5.10 4.98
C THR A 71 15.42 4.36 3.94
N SER A 72 16.72 4.20 4.22
CA SER A 72 17.64 3.36 3.44
C SER A 72 17.69 1.90 3.91
N ARG A 73 17.16 1.61 5.11
CA ARG A 73 17.22 0.29 5.73
C ARG A 73 15.92 -0.03 6.45
N ASP A 74 15.44 -1.26 6.29
CA ASP A 74 14.34 -1.81 7.08
C ASP A 74 14.90 -2.60 8.26
N GLU A 75 14.38 -2.33 9.47
CA GLU A 75 14.83 -2.91 10.73
C GLU A 75 13.73 -3.76 11.38
N GLY A 76 14.16 -4.64 12.29
CA GLY A 76 13.28 -5.48 13.10
C GLY A 76 12.44 -6.42 12.26
N LEU A 77 13.02 -7.02 11.23
CA LEU A 77 12.37 -8.04 10.39
C LEU A 77 12.36 -9.38 11.12
N GLY A 78 11.20 -10.02 11.22
CA GLY A 78 11.05 -11.32 11.87
C GLY A 78 9.62 -11.82 11.85
N ALA A 79 9.41 -13.06 12.26
CA ALA A 79 8.10 -13.71 12.30
C ALA A 79 7.06 -12.94 13.15
N GLU A 80 7.52 -12.28 14.22
CA GLU A 80 6.66 -11.49 15.11
C GLU A 80 6.27 -10.11 14.55
N SER A 81 7.03 -9.59 13.56
CA SER A 81 6.86 -8.22 13.08
C SER A 81 6.37 -8.12 11.64
N ILE A 82 6.52 -9.18 10.84
CA ILE A 82 6.13 -9.25 9.44
C ILE A 82 4.97 -10.23 9.29
N CYS A 83 3.80 -9.71 8.90
CA CYS A 83 2.57 -10.50 8.91
C CYS A 83 2.54 -11.65 7.91
N ASN A 84 3.36 -11.59 6.86
CA ASN A 84 3.46 -12.60 5.83
C ASN A 84 4.76 -13.44 5.91
N TRP A 85 5.39 -13.51 7.09
CA TRP A 85 6.69 -14.18 7.26
C TRP A 85 6.69 -15.63 6.76
N ASP A 86 5.67 -16.40 7.10
CA ASP A 86 5.56 -17.81 6.70
C ASP A 86 5.30 -18.01 5.19
N LEU A 87 5.06 -16.92 4.45
CA LEU A 87 4.87 -16.93 2.99
C LEU A 87 6.12 -16.49 2.23
N LEU A 88 7.19 -16.08 2.92
CA LEU A 88 8.44 -15.68 2.31
C LEU A 88 9.13 -16.89 1.68
N ARG A 89 9.70 -16.71 0.49
CA ARG A 89 10.46 -17.75 -0.21
C ARG A 89 11.91 -17.81 0.23
N GLU A 90 12.46 -16.67 0.65
CA GLU A 90 13.88 -16.54 0.99
C GLU A 90 14.04 -15.97 2.44
N PRO A 91 13.40 -16.56 3.49
CA PRO A 91 13.39 -15.98 4.85
C PRO A 91 14.81 -15.82 5.43
N ASP A 92 15.73 -16.71 5.09
CA ASP A 92 17.14 -16.70 5.50
C ASP A 92 17.83 -15.36 5.17
N ARG A 93 17.38 -14.66 4.12
CA ARG A 93 17.92 -13.34 3.74
C ARG A 93 17.66 -12.24 4.76
N TYR A 94 16.73 -12.47 5.69
CA TYR A 94 16.29 -11.50 6.68
C TYR A 94 16.57 -11.97 8.12
N GLU A 95 17.31 -13.07 8.31
CA GLU A 95 17.65 -13.63 9.63
C GLU A 95 18.42 -12.65 10.53
N CYS A 96 19.22 -11.76 9.94
CA CYS A 96 19.91 -10.71 10.67
C CYS A 96 18.96 -9.61 11.21
N GLY A 97 17.66 -9.73 10.94
CA GLY A 97 16.62 -8.82 11.42
C GLY A 97 16.54 -7.51 10.66
N CYS A 98 17.24 -7.38 9.53
CA CYS A 98 17.32 -6.14 8.78
C CYS A 98 17.48 -6.37 7.28
N LEU A 99 17.24 -5.31 6.50
CA LEU A 99 17.42 -5.31 5.04
C LEU A 99 17.89 -3.93 4.58
N GLU A 100 19.04 -3.87 3.92
CA GLU A 100 19.44 -2.66 3.18
C GLU A 100 18.61 -2.53 1.91
N ARG A 101 18.11 -1.33 1.64
CA ARG A 101 17.27 -1.10 0.46
C ARG A 101 18.11 -0.87 -0.77
N GLU A 102 17.67 -1.48 -1.84
CA GLU A 102 18.19 -1.31 -3.19
C GLU A 102 17.13 -0.70 -4.09
N THR A 103 17.48 -0.44 -5.36
CA THR A 103 16.51 0.03 -6.35
C THR A 103 15.41 -1.01 -6.58
N ARG A 104 14.18 -0.64 -6.25
CA ARG A 104 12.96 -1.43 -6.47
C ARG A 104 12.08 -0.75 -7.51
N ILE A 105 11.43 -1.57 -8.33
CA ILE A 105 10.36 -1.14 -9.24
C ILE A 105 9.07 -1.85 -8.82
N SER A 106 7.94 -1.15 -8.84
CA SER A 106 6.62 -1.77 -8.70
C SER A 106 5.69 -1.42 -9.85
N LEU A 107 4.91 -2.40 -10.26
CA LEU A 107 3.82 -2.24 -11.21
C LEU A 107 2.50 -2.40 -10.45
N THR A 108 1.71 -1.34 -10.39
CA THR A 108 0.45 -1.31 -9.65
C THR A 108 -0.72 -1.30 -10.63
N TYR A 109 -1.60 -2.30 -10.51
CA TYR A 109 -2.77 -2.50 -11.34
C TYR A 109 -4.03 -2.26 -10.51
N ARG A 110 -4.96 -1.47 -11.07
CA ARG A 110 -6.23 -1.11 -10.45
C ARG A 110 -7.32 -1.15 -11.51
N ASP A 111 -8.53 -1.47 -11.10
CA ASP A 111 -9.72 -1.43 -11.97
C ASP A 111 -10.52 -0.16 -11.67
N VAL A 112 -10.82 0.64 -12.71
CA VAL A 112 -11.51 1.93 -12.58
C VAL A 112 -13.01 1.71 -12.81
N LEU A 113 -13.84 2.00 -11.80
CA LEU A 113 -15.26 1.61 -11.85
C LEU A 113 -16.12 2.44 -12.82
N LYS A 114 -15.88 3.75 -12.93
CA LYS A 114 -16.32 4.63 -14.04
C LYS A 114 -15.99 6.08 -13.74
N VAL A 115 -15.52 6.77 -14.77
CA VAL A 115 -15.27 8.22 -14.78
C VAL A 115 -16.62 8.95 -14.84
N ALA A 116 -16.86 9.89 -13.94
CA ALA A 116 -17.99 10.81 -14.10
C ALA A 116 -17.81 11.55 -15.44
N SER A 117 -18.72 11.32 -16.40
CA SER A 117 -18.84 12.22 -17.54
C SER A 117 -19.32 13.57 -17.00
N LEU A 118 -18.38 14.49 -16.79
CA LEU A 118 -18.67 15.92 -16.58
C LEU A 118 -19.14 16.60 -17.89
N GLY A 119 -19.79 15.86 -18.78
CA GLY A 119 -20.31 16.32 -20.06
C GLY A 119 -21.81 16.07 -20.16
N ASN A 120 -22.61 16.87 -19.44
CA ASN A 120 -23.91 17.41 -19.90
C ASN A 120 -24.75 18.07 -18.78
N THR A 121 -24.40 17.92 -17.50
CA THR A 121 -25.25 18.44 -16.41
C THR A 121 -25.26 19.97 -16.28
N MET A 122 -24.26 20.68 -16.87
CA MET A 122 -24.21 22.16 -16.87
C MET A 122 -24.96 22.84 -18.03
N ARG A 123 -25.71 22.15 -18.89
CA ARG A 123 -26.52 22.80 -19.95
C ARG A 123 -27.97 23.14 -19.56
N PHE A 124 -28.41 22.83 -18.34
CA PHE A 124 -29.81 23.02 -17.94
C PHE A 124 -30.08 24.11 -16.88
N LEU A 125 -29.06 24.88 -16.46
CA LEU A 125 -29.24 25.99 -15.51
C LEU A 125 -29.20 27.39 -16.17
N GLY A 126 -29.44 27.47 -17.47
CA GLY A 126 -29.50 28.73 -18.22
C GLY A 126 -30.83 28.92 -18.94
N SER A 127 -31.95 28.95 -18.22
CA SER A 127 -33.18 29.58 -18.68
C SER A 127 -34.15 29.77 -17.51
N ARG A 128 -34.05 30.93 -16.86
CA ARG A 128 -35.20 31.78 -16.50
C ARG A 128 -34.72 33.13 -16.00
#